data_AF-A0A933ZJB1-F1
#
_entry.id   AF-A0A933ZJB1-F1
#
_cell.length_a   1.000
_cell.length_b   1.000
_cell.length_c   1.000
_cell.angle_alpha   90.00
_cell.angle_beta   90.00
_cell.angle_gamma   90.00
#
_symmetry.space_group_name_H-M   'P 1'
#
loop_
_entity.id
_entity.type
_entity.pdbx_description
1 polymer ?
#
loop_
_entity_poly.entity_id
_entity_poly.type
_entity_poly.pdbx_seq_one_letter_code
_entity_poly.pdbx_strand_id
1 'polypeptide(L)'
;MMKATLGARGFVFGMMVASTMILACSSDKGADAPAPLLSRKGESCEVRNDCDPGLACVNQICITSEFNVAPNANGCDIIECTQPQDCCPEMSSSCQQYEQSCKNGDNYACQQFDQYCKCDAGSWNCDNGKCMPNLSCAQNKPCPGYLFCDVGQGKCVECLGQSDCDTSKTCVANRCVNKCNLDSDCPLFNRCENQQCVDSGCKTDRECMAATKNASAFCVAGTCHQPCQSNIECGNPEKAFNFQACILGQCTYLGCESDKECELFLGEQGDGKHKQVVCRPQP
;
A
#
# COMPACT_ATOMS: atom_id res chain seq x y z
N MET A 1 20.59 -35.55 43.87
CA MET A 1 21.75 -35.49 44.79
C MET A 1 22.74 -34.45 44.27
N MET A 2 22.73 -33.25 44.86
CA MET A 2 23.91 -32.39 45.06
C MET A 2 23.45 -31.21 45.94
N LYS A 3 24.25 -30.95 46.98
CA LYS A 3 24.00 -30.09 48.14
C LYS A 3 24.70 -28.74 47.98
N ALA A 4 24.13 -27.73 48.65
CA ALA A 4 24.77 -26.53 49.25
C ALA A 4 25.30 -25.45 48.27
N THR A 5 25.27 -24.15 48.58
CA THR A 5 25.52 -23.50 49.89
C THR A 5 24.96 -22.07 49.95
N LEU A 6 24.52 -21.68 51.15
CA LEU A 6 24.20 -20.33 51.63
C LEU A 6 25.35 -19.32 51.47
N GLY A 7 25.01 -18.04 51.33
CA GLY A 7 25.91 -16.91 51.55
C GLY A 7 25.16 -15.62 51.88
N ALA A 8 24.77 -15.45 53.15
CA ALA A 8 24.25 -14.21 53.71
C ALA A 8 25.42 -13.31 54.16
N ARG A 9 25.41 -12.02 53.80
CA ARG A 9 26.14 -10.96 54.50
C ARG A 9 25.32 -9.69 54.51
N GLY A 10 24.83 -9.35 55.70
CA GLY A 10 24.32 -8.01 55.99
C GLY A 10 25.48 -7.01 56.12
N PHE A 11 25.16 -5.75 55.88
CA PHE A 11 25.92 -4.64 56.44
C PHE A 11 24.94 -3.59 56.98
N VAL A 12 25.33 -3.09 58.14
CA VAL A 12 24.59 -2.34 59.14
C VAL A 12 25.00 -0.87 59.05
N PHE A 13 24.01 0.01 59.22
CA PHE A 13 24.05 1.39 59.73
C PHE A 13 24.99 2.44 59.13
N GLY A 14 24.40 3.62 58.85
CA GLY A 14 25.12 4.87 58.65
C GLY A 14 24.18 6.07 58.57
N MET A 15 23.49 6.39 59.66
CA MET A 15 22.91 7.74 59.85
C MET A 15 24.06 8.74 60.03
N MET A 16 24.14 9.75 59.17
CA MET A 16 24.77 11.02 59.52
C MET A 16 23.78 12.15 59.24
N VAL A 17 23.33 12.75 60.33
CA VAL A 17 22.66 14.04 60.40
C VAL A 17 23.75 15.09 60.26
N ALA A 18 23.68 15.90 59.20
CA ALA A 18 24.45 17.14 59.09
C ALA A 18 23.46 18.30 59.00
N SER A 19 23.14 18.87 60.16
CA SER A 19 22.50 20.17 60.29
C SER A 19 23.55 21.26 60.10
N THR A 20 23.50 21.98 58.98
CA THR A 20 24.20 23.25 58.78
C THR A 20 23.18 24.36 58.53
N MET A 21 23.40 25.45 59.24
CA MET A 21 22.59 26.65 59.30
C MET A 21 22.58 27.46 58.00
N ILE A 22 21.37 27.94 57.67
CA ILE A 22 21.03 29.28 57.17
C ILE A 22 21.81 29.79 55.93
N LEU A 23 21.16 29.67 54.77
CA LEU A 23 21.09 30.74 53.79
C LEU A 23 19.61 30.99 53.49
N ALA A 24 19.15 32.18 53.87
CA ALA A 24 17.82 32.67 53.56
C ALA A 24 17.66 32.81 52.04
N CYS A 25 16.95 31.88 51.41
CA CYS A 25 16.34 32.15 50.11
C CYS A 25 15.18 33.11 50.38
N SER A 26 15.46 34.40 50.19
CA SER A 26 14.43 35.40 49.93
C SER A 26 13.44 34.80 48.94
N SER A 27 12.18 34.68 49.36
CA SER A 27 11.07 34.36 48.47
C SER A 27 10.85 35.59 47.60
N ASP A 28 11.71 35.78 46.60
CA ASP A 28 11.45 36.73 45.54
C ASP A 28 10.26 36.24 44.75
N LYS A 29 9.25 37.09 44.75
CA LYS A 29 8.00 36.95 44.02
C LYS A 29 8.33 36.60 42.58
N GLY A 30 7.66 35.57 42.06
CA GLY A 30 7.76 35.14 40.67
C GLY A 30 7.67 36.34 39.74
N ALA A 31 8.82 36.78 39.26
CA ALA A 31 8.92 37.58 38.06
C ALA A 31 8.78 36.59 36.92
N ASP A 32 7.71 36.74 36.14
CA ASP A 32 7.47 36.01 34.90
C ASP A 32 8.75 36.03 34.07
N ALA A 33 9.50 34.92 34.08
CA ALA A 33 10.58 34.75 33.12
C ALA A 33 9.93 34.87 31.73
N PRO A 34 10.44 35.75 30.85
CA PRO A 34 9.88 35.86 29.51
C PRO A 34 9.90 34.46 28.89
N ALA A 35 8.75 34.04 28.37
CA ALA A 35 8.63 32.74 27.72
C ALA A 35 9.78 32.59 26.71
N PRO A 36 10.44 31.42 26.65
CA PRO A 36 11.53 31.19 25.72
C PRO A 36 11.08 31.58 24.32
N LEU A 37 11.88 32.38 23.63
CA LEU A 37 11.59 32.83 22.28
C LEU A 37 11.73 31.61 21.37
N LEU A 38 10.63 31.17 20.77
CA LEU A 38 10.62 30.05 19.85
C LEU A 38 10.95 30.53 18.44
N SER A 39 11.75 29.75 17.73
CA SER A 39 12.14 29.92 16.34
C SER A 39 10.95 29.69 15.41
N ARG A 40 10.78 30.60 14.45
CA ARG A 40 9.75 30.54 13.41
C ARG A 40 10.15 29.61 12.28
N LYS A 41 9.21 29.35 11.37
CA LYS A 41 9.46 28.57 10.14
C LYS A 41 10.63 29.18 9.35
N GLY A 42 11.64 28.38 9.06
CA GLY A 42 12.85 28.78 8.33
C GLY A 42 13.98 29.32 9.22
N GLU A 43 13.75 29.50 10.52
CA GLU A 43 14.78 29.90 11.48
C GLU A 43 15.53 28.68 12.02
N SER A 44 16.70 28.92 12.60
CA SER A 44 17.58 27.87 13.11
C SER A 44 17.07 27.25 14.41
N CYS A 45 17.37 25.97 14.61
CA CYS A 45 17.06 25.24 15.84
C CYS A 45 18.15 24.21 16.16
N GLU A 46 18.32 23.86 17.43
CA GLU A 46 19.16 22.76 17.88
C GLU A 46 18.32 21.54 18.24
N VAL A 47 17.16 21.77 18.87
CA VAL A 47 16.20 20.73 19.28
C VAL A 47 14.77 21.08 18.87
N ARG A 48 13.88 20.08 18.89
CA ARG A 48 12.47 20.24 18.49
C ARG A 48 11.74 21.34 19.29
N ASN A 49 12.07 21.50 20.58
CA ASN A 49 11.44 22.49 21.45
C ASN A 49 11.91 23.93 21.20
N ASP A 50 12.88 24.14 20.30
CA ASP A 50 13.29 25.49 19.91
C ASP A 50 12.31 26.10 18.91
N CYS A 51 11.46 25.30 18.26
CA CYS A 51 10.55 25.78 17.23
C CYS A 51 9.16 26.15 17.78
N ASP A 52 8.49 27.09 17.11
CA ASP A 52 7.09 27.43 17.37
C ASP A 52 6.18 26.18 17.30
N PRO A 53 5.04 26.15 18.02
CA PRO A 53 4.10 25.02 17.96
C PRO A 53 3.67 24.69 16.52
N GLY A 54 3.68 23.39 16.18
CA GLY A 54 3.38 22.90 14.81
C GLY A 54 4.59 22.86 13.86
N LEU A 55 5.79 23.14 14.38
CA LEU A 55 7.05 22.98 13.67
C LEU A 55 7.90 21.84 14.27
N ALA A 56 8.77 21.27 13.45
CA ALA A 56 9.81 20.32 13.84
C ALA A 56 11.19 20.86 13.43
N CYS A 57 12.19 20.61 14.27
CA CYS A 57 13.57 20.92 13.94
C CYS A 57 14.16 19.82 13.05
N VAL A 58 14.39 20.12 11.77
CA VAL A 58 14.98 19.18 10.81
C VAL A 58 16.16 19.84 10.14
N ASN A 59 17.33 19.20 10.19
CA ASN A 59 18.59 19.74 9.68
C ASN A 59 18.89 21.17 10.18
N GLN A 60 18.66 21.39 11.48
CA GLN A 60 18.84 22.68 12.17
C GLN A 60 17.93 23.81 11.66
N ILE A 61 16.83 23.49 10.97
CA ILE A 61 15.85 24.48 10.50
C ILE A 61 14.45 24.07 10.98
N CYS A 62 13.70 25.02 11.51
CA CYS A 62 12.31 24.80 11.88
C CYS A 62 11.43 24.71 10.62
N ILE A 63 10.80 23.54 10.41
CA ILE A 63 9.89 23.27 9.30
C ILE A 63 8.53 22.80 9.79
N THR A 64 7.50 22.91 8.96
CA THR A 64 6.13 22.52 9.31
C THR A 64 6.05 21.01 9.62
N SER A 65 5.57 20.65 10.82
CA SER A 65 5.41 19.26 11.26
C SER A 65 3.98 18.74 11.11
N GLU A 66 3.01 19.64 10.99
CA GLU A 66 1.58 19.36 10.85
C GLU A 66 1.03 20.02 9.58
N PHE A 67 0.36 19.24 8.73
CA PHE A 67 -0.12 19.69 7.41
C PHE A 67 -1.60 20.09 7.44
N ASN A 68 -2.33 19.78 8.52
CA ASN A 68 -3.76 20.06 8.70
C ASN A 68 -4.64 19.60 7.52
N VAL A 69 -4.27 18.50 6.89
CA VAL A 69 -5.08 17.84 5.84
C VAL A 69 -5.92 16.76 6.51
N ALA A 70 -7.23 16.82 6.33
CA ALA A 70 -8.12 15.79 6.85
C ALA A 70 -8.06 14.55 5.94
N PRO A 71 -8.02 13.33 6.51
CA PRO A 71 -8.11 12.13 5.70
C PRO A 71 -9.50 12.01 5.06
N ASN A 72 -9.55 11.48 3.85
CA ASN A 72 -10.79 11.03 3.21
C ASN A 72 -10.73 9.53 2.90
N ALA A 73 -11.87 8.96 2.51
CA ALA A 73 -12.00 7.52 2.25
C ALA A 73 -11.60 7.11 0.82
N ASN A 74 -11.01 8.01 0.04
CA ASN A 74 -10.56 7.71 -1.32
C ASN A 74 -9.10 7.27 -1.31
N GLY A 75 -8.66 6.69 -2.42
CA GLY A 75 -7.26 6.43 -2.67
C GLY A 75 -6.92 6.37 -4.14
N CYS A 76 -5.63 6.51 -4.40
CA CYS A 76 -5.07 6.55 -5.73
C CYS A 76 -4.83 5.14 -6.27
N ASP A 77 -5.51 4.82 -7.37
CA ASP A 77 -5.34 3.57 -8.09
C ASP A 77 -4.83 3.80 -9.51
N ILE A 78 -3.96 2.89 -9.97
CA ILE A 78 -3.61 2.76 -11.38
C ILE A 78 -4.54 1.70 -11.96
N ILE A 79 -5.46 2.12 -12.80
CA ILE A 79 -6.44 1.26 -13.47
C ILE A 79 -6.09 1.11 -14.95
N GLU A 80 -6.50 0.01 -15.54
CA GLU A 80 -6.40 -0.27 -16.97
C GLU A 80 -7.64 0.21 -17.75
N CYS A 81 -8.76 0.41 -17.07
CA CYS A 81 -10.02 0.77 -17.68
C CYS A 81 -10.99 1.41 -16.69
N THR A 82 -11.91 2.21 -17.22
CA THR A 82 -13.16 2.65 -16.56
C THR A 82 -14.38 1.97 -17.17
N GLN A 83 -14.25 1.48 -18.40
CA GLN A 83 -15.30 0.80 -19.17
C GLN A 83 -14.68 -0.28 -20.09
N PRO A 84 -15.46 -1.27 -20.56
CA PRO A 84 -14.94 -2.34 -21.42
C PRO A 84 -14.21 -1.87 -22.70
N GLN A 85 -14.58 -0.70 -23.22
CA GLN A 85 -13.96 -0.10 -24.40
C GLN A 85 -12.51 0.35 -24.17
N ASP A 86 -12.12 0.62 -22.92
CA ASP A 86 -10.75 1.06 -22.63
C ASP A 86 -9.75 -0.12 -22.73
N CYS A 87 -10.27 -1.35 -22.65
CA CYS A 87 -9.53 -2.60 -22.78
C CYS A 87 -9.22 -3.02 -24.21
N CYS A 88 -9.73 -2.26 -25.17
CA CYS A 88 -9.45 -2.49 -26.58
C CYS A 88 -7.94 -2.29 -26.84
N PRO A 89 -7.24 -3.27 -27.44
CA PRO A 89 -5.85 -3.09 -27.81
C PRO A 89 -5.70 -1.94 -28.81
N GLU A 90 -4.57 -1.25 -28.76
CA GLU A 90 -4.29 -0.21 -29.75
C GLU A 90 -4.33 -0.76 -31.17
N MET A 91 -4.91 0.04 -32.08
CA MET A 91 -5.00 -0.32 -33.49
C MET A 91 -3.60 -0.37 -34.09
N SER A 92 -3.14 -1.57 -34.47
CA SER A 92 -1.85 -1.76 -35.14
C SER A 92 -1.80 -1.04 -36.49
N SER A 93 -0.59 -0.78 -37.00
CA SER A 93 -0.41 -0.19 -38.34
C SER A 93 -1.02 -1.07 -39.44
N SER A 94 -0.99 -2.40 -39.29
CA SER A 94 -1.69 -3.33 -40.18
C SER A 94 -3.21 -3.13 -40.14
N CYS A 95 -3.78 -2.87 -38.97
CA CYS A 95 -5.20 -2.57 -38.84
C CYS A 95 -5.61 -1.24 -39.47
N GLN A 96 -4.76 -0.22 -39.38
CA GLN A 96 -4.97 1.04 -40.09
C GLN A 96 -4.96 0.83 -41.63
N GLN A 97 -4.10 -0.05 -42.13
CA GLN A 97 -4.05 -0.41 -43.55
C GLN A 97 -5.31 -1.16 -43.99
N TYR A 98 -5.77 -2.15 -43.22
CA TYR A 98 -7.01 -2.86 -43.52
C TYR A 98 -8.23 -1.93 -43.51
N GLU A 99 -8.29 -0.98 -42.57
CA GLU A 99 -9.35 0.01 -42.52
C GLU A 99 -9.39 0.89 -43.79
N GLN A 100 -8.23 1.41 -44.21
CA GLN A 100 -8.08 2.24 -45.41
C GLN A 100 -8.47 1.48 -46.68
N SER A 101 -7.95 0.26 -46.86
CA SER A 101 -8.27 -0.58 -48.02
C SER A 101 -9.76 -0.98 -48.03
N CYS A 102 -10.35 -1.25 -46.87
CA CYS A 102 -11.78 -1.51 -46.75
C CYS A 102 -12.61 -0.29 -47.20
N LYS A 103 -12.25 0.93 -46.77
CA LYS A 103 -12.90 2.18 -47.21
C LYS A 103 -12.80 2.40 -48.73
N ASN A 104 -11.76 1.86 -49.36
CA ASN A 104 -11.56 1.89 -50.82
C ASN A 104 -12.29 0.76 -51.57
N GLY A 105 -13.06 -0.10 -50.87
CA GLY A 105 -13.88 -1.15 -51.46
C GLY A 105 -13.23 -2.53 -51.53
N ASP A 106 -12.09 -2.76 -50.87
CA ASP A 106 -11.50 -4.10 -50.78
C ASP A 106 -12.23 -4.94 -49.73
N ASN A 107 -13.04 -5.89 -50.20
CA ASN A 107 -13.81 -6.81 -49.36
C ASN A 107 -12.94 -7.71 -48.47
N TYR A 108 -11.75 -8.11 -48.92
CA TYR A 108 -10.85 -8.92 -48.09
C TYR A 108 -10.32 -8.08 -46.94
N ALA A 109 -9.91 -6.84 -47.23
CA ALA A 109 -9.49 -5.91 -46.19
C ALA A 109 -10.60 -5.62 -45.17
N CYS A 110 -11.86 -5.48 -45.61
CA CYS A 110 -13.00 -5.34 -44.70
C CYS A 110 -13.17 -6.54 -43.77
N GLN A 111 -13.08 -7.77 -44.30
CA GLN A 111 -13.16 -8.98 -43.47
C GLN A 111 -12.03 -9.07 -42.45
N GLN A 112 -10.78 -8.76 -42.87
CA GLN A 112 -9.65 -8.75 -41.95
C GLN A 112 -9.79 -7.68 -40.87
N PHE A 113 -10.28 -6.49 -41.25
CA PHE A 113 -10.51 -5.40 -40.31
C PHE A 113 -11.59 -5.77 -39.28
N ASP A 114 -12.73 -6.28 -39.73
CA ASP A 114 -13.82 -6.69 -38.83
C ASP A 114 -13.40 -7.85 -37.91
N GLN A 115 -12.63 -8.81 -38.41
CA GLN A 115 -12.24 -9.99 -37.64
C GLN A 115 -11.12 -9.72 -36.63
N TYR A 116 -10.12 -8.90 -36.97
CA TYR A 116 -8.89 -8.78 -36.19
C TYR A 116 -8.61 -7.39 -35.63
N CYS A 117 -9.30 -6.36 -36.13
CA CYS A 117 -8.96 -4.97 -35.85
C CYS A 117 -10.07 -4.19 -35.15
N LYS A 118 -11.32 -4.62 -35.33
CA LYS A 118 -12.45 -4.03 -34.62
C LYS A 118 -12.43 -4.50 -33.17
N CYS A 119 -12.43 -3.55 -32.24
CA CYS A 119 -12.62 -3.92 -30.86
C CYS A 119 -14.04 -4.43 -30.63
N ASP A 120 -14.16 -5.66 -30.16
CA ASP A 120 -15.38 -6.17 -29.56
C ASP A 120 -15.38 -5.87 -28.07
N ALA A 121 -15.99 -4.74 -27.69
CA ALA A 121 -16.16 -4.38 -26.28
C ALA A 121 -16.97 -5.44 -25.50
N GLY A 122 -17.79 -6.25 -26.18
CA GLY A 122 -18.49 -7.38 -25.56
C GLY A 122 -17.58 -8.53 -25.16
N SER A 123 -16.37 -8.60 -25.71
CA SER A 123 -15.32 -9.56 -25.34
C SER A 123 -14.44 -9.09 -24.17
N TRP A 124 -14.73 -7.92 -23.58
CA TRP A 124 -14.01 -7.37 -22.43
C TRP A 124 -14.97 -7.00 -21.30
N ASN A 125 -14.46 -7.03 -20.08
CA ASN A 125 -15.08 -6.50 -18.89
C ASN A 125 -14.06 -5.60 -18.19
N CYS A 126 -14.53 -4.46 -17.69
CA CYS A 126 -13.73 -3.65 -16.79
C CYS A 126 -14.11 -3.99 -15.35
N ASP A 127 -13.36 -4.90 -14.73
CA ASP A 127 -13.64 -5.36 -13.38
C ASP A 127 -12.66 -4.74 -12.39
N ASN A 128 -13.20 -3.94 -11.47
CA ASN A 128 -12.44 -3.18 -10.48
C ASN A 128 -11.21 -2.42 -11.04
N GLY A 129 -11.38 -1.83 -12.23
CA GLY A 129 -10.33 -1.08 -12.92
C GLY A 129 -9.31 -1.95 -13.65
N LYS A 130 -9.54 -3.26 -13.82
CA LYS A 130 -8.69 -4.15 -14.61
C LYS A 130 -9.38 -4.64 -15.85
N CYS A 131 -8.63 -4.74 -16.94
CA CYS A 131 -9.11 -5.29 -18.18
C CYS A 131 -9.15 -6.80 -18.10
N MET A 132 -10.34 -7.32 -17.87
CA MET A 132 -10.59 -8.75 -17.83
C MET A 132 -11.26 -9.15 -19.15
N PRO A 133 -10.81 -10.21 -19.85
CA PRO A 133 -11.59 -10.73 -20.95
C PRO A 133 -12.98 -11.11 -20.45
N ASN A 134 -14.02 -10.82 -21.23
CA ASN A 134 -15.37 -11.31 -20.98
C ASN A 134 -15.39 -12.80 -21.30
N LEU A 135 -15.01 -13.56 -20.29
CA LEU A 135 -14.91 -15.00 -20.26
C LEU A 135 -16.29 -15.66 -20.13
N SER A 136 -17.30 -15.16 -20.85
CA SER A 136 -18.59 -15.83 -20.94
C SER A 136 -18.50 -16.98 -21.94
N CYS A 137 -18.94 -18.15 -21.53
CA CYS A 137 -18.98 -19.34 -22.37
C CYS A 137 -20.36 -19.99 -22.33
N ALA A 138 -20.63 -20.75 -23.37
CA ALA A 138 -21.82 -21.57 -23.50
C ALA A 138 -21.45 -22.82 -24.30
N GLN A 139 -22.39 -23.75 -24.41
CA GLN A 139 -22.20 -25.00 -25.15
C GLN A 139 -21.67 -24.79 -26.59
N ASN A 140 -22.06 -23.68 -27.23
CA ASN A 140 -21.63 -23.29 -28.58
C ASN A 140 -20.69 -22.08 -28.61
N LYS A 141 -20.21 -21.60 -27.45
CA LYS A 141 -19.27 -20.49 -27.33
C LYS A 141 -18.09 -20.97 -26.48
N PRO A 142 -17.05 -21.57 -27.10
CA PRO A 142 -15.91 -22.10 -26.37
C PRO A 142 -15.08 -20.98 -25.75
N CYS A 143 -14.31 -21.34 -24.72
CA CYS A 143 -13.42 -20.42 -24.06
C CYS A 143 -12.15 -20.17 -24.89
N PRO A 144 -11.58 -18.95 -24.85
CA PRO A 144 -10.33 -18.67 -25.51
C PRO A 144 -9.17 -19.41 -24.83
N GLY A 145 -8.21 -19.90 -25.63
CA GLY A 145 -6.95 -20.47 -25.13
C GLY A 145 -7.11 -21.80 -24.39
N TYR A 146 -6.49 -21.90 -23.21
CA TYR A 146 -6.45 -23.10 -22.36
C TYR A 146 -7.50 -23.10 -21.24
N LEU A 147 -8.48 -22.18 -21.30
CA LEU A 147 -9.54 -22.09 -20.31
C LEU A 147 -10.65 -23.11 -20.59
N PHE A 148 -11.30 -23.57 -19.53
CA PHE A 148 -12.40 -24.53 -19.58
C PHE A 148 -13.74 -23.82 -19.38
N CYS A 149 -14.79 -24.29 -20.04
CA CYS A 149 -16.12 -23.72 -19.86
C CYS A 149 -16.85 -24.39 -18.69
N ASP A 150 -17.04 -23.67 -17.59
CA ASP A 150 -18.02 -24.03 -16.56
C ASP A 150 -19.41 -23.68 -17.09
N VAL A 151 -20.04 -24.64 -17.76
CA VAL A 151 -21.38 -24.49 -18.38
C VAL A 151 -22.45 -24.17 -17.33
N GLY A 152 -22.27 -24.61 -16.08
CA GLY A 152 -23.20 -24.31 -14.99
C GLY A 152 -23.18 -22.84 -14.58
N GLN A 153 -22.03 -22.18 -14.72
CA GLN A 153 -21.85 -20.76 -14.41
C GLN A 153 -21.83 -19.86 -15.65
N GLY A 154 -21.75 -20.45 -16.85
CA GLY A 154 -21.58 -19.72 -18.11
C GLY A 154 -20.25 -18.96 -18.20
N LYS A 155 -19.21 -19.44 -17.50
CA LYS A 155 -17.92 -18.75 -17.36
C LYS A 155 -16.74 -19.63 -17.75
N CYS A 156 -15.75 -19.03 -18.38
CA CYS A 156 -14.46 -19.66 -18.59
C CYS A 156 -13.62 -19.58 -17.33
N VAL A 157 -13.00 -20.69 -17.00
CA VAL A 157 -12.22 -20.89 -15.79
C VAL A 157 -10.89 -21.57 -16.11
N GLU A 158 -9.90 -21.44 -15.22
CA GLU A 158 -8.59 -22.07 -15.46
C GLU A 158 -8.64 -23.58 -15.28
N CYS A 159 -9.56 -24.08 -14.45
CA CYS A 159 -9.74 -25.50 -14.19
C CYS A 159 -11.18 -25.82 -13.75
N LEU A 160 -11.65 -27.00 -14.09
CA LEU A 160 -12.86 -27.63 -13.53
C LEU A 160 -12.50 -28.69 -12.48
N GLY A 161 -11.26 -29.20 -12.52
CA GLY A 161 -10.71 -30.12 -11.54
C GLY A 161 -9.18 -30.13 -11.51
N GLN A 162 -8.61 -30.91 -10.59
CA GLN A 162 -7.16 -30.98 -10.37
C GLN A 162 -6.35 -31.45 -11.59
N SER A 163 -6.95 -32.24 -12.48
CA SER A 163 -6.31 -32.72 -13.71
C SER A 163 -6.03 -31.61 -14.72
N ASP A 164 -6.71 -30.49 -14.60
CA ASP A 164 -6.62 -29.37 -15.54
C ASP A 164 -5.45 -28.43 -15.19
N CYS A 165 -4.94 -28.53 -13.95
CA CYS A 165 -3.78 -27.79 -13.49
C CYS A 165 -2.51 -28.61 -13.67
N ASP A 166 -1.38 -27.93 -13.89
CA ASP A 166 -0.06 -28.56 -13.83
C ASP A 166 0.22 -29.18 -12.44
N THR A 167 1.24 -30.04 -12.36
CA THR A 167 1.55 -30.77 -11.11
C THR A 167 1.93 -29.86 -9.94
N SER A 168 2.40 -28.63 -10.23
CA SER A 168 2.80 -27.63 -9.22
C SER A 168 1.63 -26.80 -8.69
N LYS A 169 0.43 -26.95 -9.29
CA LYS A 169 -0.76 -26.18 -8.94
C LYS A 169 -1.89 -27.05 -8.45
N THR A 170 -2.86 -26.43 -7.79
CA THR A 170 -4.11 -27.07 -7.39
C THR A 170 -5.31 -26.26 -7.84
N CYS A 171 -6.38 -26.96 -8.22
CA CYS A 171 -7.60 -26.32 -8.67
C CYS A 171 -8.44 -25.91 -7.45
N VAL A 172 -8.54 -24.61 -7.19
CA VAL A 172 -9.29 -24.04 -6.07
C VAL A 172 -10.20 -22.96 -6.59
N ALA A 173 -11.50 -23.09 -6.33
CA ALA A 173 -12.52 -22.16 -6.80
C ALA A 173 -12.35 -21.80 -8.29
N ASN A 174 -12.16 -22.84 -9.12
CA ASN A 174 -11.99 -22.75 -10.57
C ASN A 174 -10.71 -21.99 -11.04
N ARG A 175 -9.69 -21.85 -10.18
CA ARG A 175 -8.37 -21.28 -10.49
C ARG A 175 -7.23 -22.24 -10.16
N CYS A 176 -6.19 -22.26 -10.99
CA CYS A 176 -4.99 -23.04 -10.71
C CYS A 176 -4.02 -22.21 -9.85
N VAL A 177 -4.05 -22.42 -8.54
CA VAL A 177 -3.15 -21.74 -7.59
C VAL A 177 -1.90 -22.57 -7.33
N ASN A 178 -0.76 -21.92 -7.14
CA ASN A 178 0.49 -22.61 -6.80
C ASN A 178 0.33 -23.38 -5.49
N LYS A 179 0.84 -24.61 -5.45
CA LYS A 179 1.04 -25.33 -4.19
C LYS A 179 2.17 -24.68 -3.41
N CYS A 180 2.06 -24.72 -2.11
CA CYS A 180 3.14 -24.35 -1.21
C CYS A 180 3.54 -25.56 -0.35
N ASN A 181 4.78 -25.60 0.08
CA ASN A 181 5.27 -26.51 1.12
C ASN A 181 5.70 -25.75 2.38
N LEU A 182 6.14 -24.50 2.21
CA LEU A 182 6.62 -23.60 3.24
C LEU A 182 5.98 -22.23 3.06
N ASP A 183 5.91 -21.44 4.13
CA ASP A 183 5.43 -20.05 4.08
C ASP A 183 6.25 -19.19 3.12
N SER A 184 7.53 -19.50 2.94
CA SER A 184 8.42 -18.81 2.00
C SER A 184 8.05 -19.02 0.53
N ASP A 185 7.22 -20.02 0.23
CA ASP A 185 6.69 -20.24 -1.12
C ASP A 185 5.54 -19.30 -1.45
N CYS A 186 4.99 -18.63 -0.42
CA CYS A 186 3.84 -17.75 -0.54
C CYS A 186 4.25 -16.26 -0.64
N PRO A 187 3.40 -15.41 -1.23
CA PRO A 187 3.61 -13.96 -1.23
C PRO A 187 3.67 -13.40 0.21
N LEU A 188 4.16 -12.16 0.33
CA LEU A 188 4.17 -11.42 1.61
C LEU A 188 2.83 -11.54 2.35
N PHE A 189 2.90 -11.76 3.67
CA PHE A 189 1.77 -11.93 4.59
C PHE A 189 0.86 -13.15 4.37
N ASN A 190 1.13 -13.95 3.33
CA ASN A 190 0.46 -15.24 3.15
C ASN A 190 1.22 -16.36 3.88
N ARG A 191 0.53 -17.44 4.21
CA ARG A 191 1.10 -18.63 4.87
C ARG A 191 0.65 -19.88 4.14
N CYS A 192 1.47 -20.92 4.26
CA CYS A 192 1.17 -22.20 3.65
C CYS A 192 0.29 -23.04 4.57
N GLU A 193 -1.00 -23.09 4.26
CA GLU A 193 -1.98 -23.90 4.97
C GLU A 193 -2.55 -24.94 4.01
N ASN A 194 -2.40 -26.23 4.34
CA ASN A 194 -2.89 -27.34 3.50
C ASN A 194 -2.45 -27.28 2.03
N GLN A 195 -1.17 -26.92 1.79
CA GLN A 195 -0.59 -26.71 0.46
C GLN A 195 -1.19 -25.53 -0.34
N GLN A 196 -1.86 -24.59 0.34
CA GLN A 196 -2.41 -23.38 -0.27
C GLN A 196 -1.89 -22.14 0.44
N CYS A 197 -1.57 -21.11 -0.34
CA CYS A 197 -1.24 -19.80 0.21
C CYS A 197 -2.52 -19.09 0.64
N VAL A 198 -2.68 -18.90 1.96
CA VAL A 198 -3.81 -18.21 2.56
C VAL A 198 -3.31 -16.88 3.14
N ASP A 199 -4.06 -15.81 2.92
CA ASP A 199 -3.74 -14.52 3.54
C ASP A 199 -3.93 -14.61 5.05
N SER A 200 -2.86 -14.31 5.78
CA SER A 200 -2.81 -14.43 7.23
C SER A 200 -2.52 -13.10 7.93
N GLY A 201 -2.28 -12.04 7.16
CA GLY A 201 -1.74 -10.77 7.64
C GLY A 201 -0.33 -10.89 8.25
N CYS A 202 0.05 -9.87 9.02
CA CYS A 202 1.23 -9.94 9.87
C CYS A 202 0.99 -10.86 11.09
N LYS A 203 2.04 -11.55 11.53
CA LYS A 203 2.04 -12.32 12.80
C LYS A 203 2.92 -11.71 13.89
N THR A 204 3.92 -10.93 13.49
CA THR A 204 4.87 -10.33 14.43
C THR A 204 5.19 -8.90 14.01
N ASP A 205 5.57 -8.08 14.98
CA ASP A 205 6.05 -6.72 14.72
C ASP A 205 7.24 -6.72 13.75
N ARG A 206 8.08 -7.76 13.79
CA ARG A 206 9.23 -7.90 12.88
C ARG A 206 8.84 -8.05 11.42
N GLU A 207 7.73 -8.70 11.13
CA GLU A 207 7.20 -8.74 9.77
C GLU A 207 6.79 -7.34 9.31
N CYS A 208 6.17 -6.56 10.19
CA CYS A 208 5.82 -5.17 9.91
C CYS A 208 7.04 -4.26 9.76
N MET A 209 8.07 -4.43 10.60
CA MET A 209 9.34 -3.71 10.44
C MET A 209 9.99 -4.01 9.10
N ALA A 210 9.98 -5.28 8.66
CA ALA A 210 10.54 -5.69 7.38
C ALA A 210 9.73 -5.15 6.18
N ALA A 211 8.40 -5.20 6.26
CA ALA A 211 7.51 -4.77 5.19
C ALA A 211 7.43 -3.24 5.03
N THR A 212 7.32 -2.51 6.14
CA THR A 212 7.20 -1.05 6.14
C THR A 212 8.55 -0.34 6.12
N LYS A 213 9.64 -1.06 6.43
CA LYS A 213 10.98 -0.49 6.67
C LYS A 213 11.01 0.53 7.82
N ASN A 214 10.07 0.43 8.76
CA ASN A 214 10.03 1.24 9.97
C ASN A 214 10.30 0.38 11.21
N ALA A 215 11.37 0.67 11.95
CA ALA A 215 11.79 -0.10 13.13
C ALA A 215 10.80 -0.05 14.31
N SER A 216 9.85 0.88 14.28
CA SER A 216 8.80 1.01 15.28
C SER A 216 7.46 0.41 14.83
N ALA A 217 7.38 -0.15 13.61
CA ALA A 217 6.15 -0.76 13.12
C ALA A 217 5.79 -2.02 13.93
N PHE A 218 4.49 -2.19 14.19
CA PHE A 218 3.95 -3.28 15.00
C PHE A 218 2.71 -3.89 14.38
N CYS A 219 2.40 -5.13 14.76
CA CYS A 219 1.30 -5.89 14.20
C CYS A 219 0.11 -5.90 15.15
N VAL A 220 -1.06 -5.47 14.66
CA VAL A 220 -2.33 -5.57 15.39
C VAL A 220 -3.38 -6.22 14.50
N ALA A 221 -3.97 -7.32 14.99
CA ALA A 221 -5.04 -8.04 14.30
C ALA A 221 -4.74 -8.40 12.82
N GLY A 222 -3.49 -8.70 12.49
CA GLY A 222 -3.06 -9.03 11.12
C GLY A 222 -2.68 -7.82 10.26
N THR A 223 -2.83 -6.60 10.77
CA THR A 223 -2.50 -5.36 10.05
C THR A 223 -1.26 -4.70 10.64
N CYS A 224 -0.38 -4.19 9.77
CA CYS A 224 0.79 -3.43 10.19
C CYS A 224 0.45 -1.98 10.48
N HIS A 225 0.79 -1.51 11.67
CA HIS A 225 0.65 -0.11 12.09
C HIS A 225 2.02 0.53 12.22
N GLN A 226 2.16 1.73 11.66
CA GLN A 226 3.35 2.57 11.82
C GLN A 226 3.03 3.69 12.81
N PRO A 227 3.68 3.73 13.98
CA PRO A 227 3.49 4.81 14.94
C PRO A 227 4.20 6.09 14.46
N CYS A 228 3.72 7.23 14.94
CA CYS A 228 4.30 8.53 14.66
C CYS A 228 3.97 9.54 15.77
N GLN A 229 4.72 10.64 15.80
CA GLN A 229 4.45 11.82 16.64
C GLN A 229 4.16 13.08 15.83
N SER A 230 4.40 13.06 14.53
CA SER A 230 4.18 14.17 13.61
C SER A 230 4.10 13.67 12.17
N ASN A 231 3.48 14.45 11.28
CA ASN A 231 3.23 14.01 9.91
C ASN A 231 4.52 13.76 9.11
N ILE A 232 5.62 14.42 9.47
CA ILE A 232 6.89 14.25 8.78
C ILE A 232 7.48 12.85 8.97
N GLU A 233 7.10 12.13 10.02
CA GLU A 233 7.52 10.75 10.29
C GLU A 233 6.81 9.71 9.42
N CYS A 234 5.73 10.11 8.74
CA CYS A 234 4.94 9.26 7.86
C CYS A 234 5.40 9.31 6.39
N GLY A 235 6.40 10.14 6.07
CA GLY A 235 7.00 10.21 4.76
C GLY A 235 8.23 9.30 4.62
N ASN A 236 8.51 8.86 3.39
CA ASN A 236 9.82 8.34 3.04
C ASN A 236 10.70 9.52 2.62
N PRO A 237 11.78 9.85 3.34
CA PRO A 237 12.66 10.98 3.00
C PRO A 237 13.29 10.84 1.60
N GLU A 238 13.35 9.63 1.03
CA GLU A 238 13.91 9.36 -0.30
C GLU A 238 12.92 9.53 -1.46
N LYS A 239 11.60 9.55 -1.20
CA LYS A 239 10.56 9.49 -2.26
C LYS A 239 9.48 10.58 -2.19
N ALA A 240 9.78 11.70 -1.54
CA ALA A 240 8.83 12.80 -1.32
C ALA A 240 7.62 12.42 -0.44
N PHE A 241 6.70 13.36 -0.26
CA PHE A 241 5.53 13.25 0.60
C PHE A 241 4.63 12.07 0.20
N ASN A 242 4.38 11.13 1.13
CA ASN A 242 3.66 9.88 0.86
C ASN A 242 2.12 9.97 1.04
N PHE A 243 1.54 11.18 1.05
CA PHE A 243 0.11 11.38 1.39
C PHE A 243 -0.30 10.66 2.68
N GLN A 244 0.61 10.61 3.66
CA GLN A 244 0.35 10.08 4.99
C GLN A 244 0.55 11.17 6.03
N ALA A 245 -0.32 11.19 7.02
CA ALA A 245 -0.24 12.06 8.18
C ALA A 245 -0.29 11.25 9.45
N CYS A 246 0.23 11.83 10.52
CA CYS A 246 0.16 11.27 11.85
C CYS A 246 -1.19 11.60 12.48
N ILE A 247 -2.10 10.64 12.41
CA ILE A 247 -3.46 10.78 12.95
C ILE A 247 -3.59 9.80 14.11
N LEU A 248 -3.89 10.33 15.31
CA LEU A 248 -4.00 9.54 16.54
C LEU A 248 -2.75 8.69 16.84
N GLY A 249 -1.56 9.21 16.51
CA GLY A 249 -0.29 8.52 16.74
C GLY A 249 0.02 7.41 15.73
N GLN A 250 -0.72 7.33 14.62
CA GLN A 250 -0.51 6.35 13.55
C GLN A 250 -0.42 7.03 12.19
N CYS A 251 0.53 6.58 11.37
CA CYS A 251 0.63 7.02 9.99
C CYS A 251 -0.56 6.49 9.18
N THR A 252 -1.42 7.42 8.81
CA THR A 252 -2.67 7.17 8.11
C THR A 252 -2.61 7.84 6.76
N TYR A 253 -3.01 7.11 5.72
CA TYR A 253 -3.14 7.66 4.38
C TYR A 253 -4.27 8.69 4.35
N LEU A 254 -3.98 9.86 3.78
CA LEU A 254 -4.89 11.00 3.71
C LEU A 254 -5.95 10.84 2.62
N GLY A 255 -5.74 9.92 1.70
CA GLY A 255 -6.61 9.77 0.54
C GLY A 255 -6.28 10.75 -0.58
N CYS A 256 -7.26 10.98 -1.45
CA CYS A 256 -7.17 11.87 -2.59
C CYS A 256 -8.50 12.59 -2.83
N GLU A 257 -8.46 13.75 -3.46
CA GLU A 257 -9.64 14.53 -3.85
C GLU A 257 -9.86 14.55 -5.36
N SER A 258 -8.83 14.24 -6.15
CA SER A 258 -8.91 14.25 -7.61
C SER A 258 -7.95 13.27 -8.29
N ASP A 259 -8.29 12.85 -9.51
CA ASP A 259 -7.40 12.04 -10.36
C ASP A 259 -6.06 12.76 -10.57
N LYS A 260 -6.09 14.09 -10.69
CA LYS A 260 -4.87 14.89 -10.89
C LYS A 260 -3.90 14.84 -9.72
N GLU A 261 -4.42 14.78 -8.50
CA GLU A 261 -3.62 14.58 -7.30
C GLU A 261 -2.94 13.20 -7.32
N CYS A 262 -3.68 12.17 -7.73
CA CYS A 262 -3.15 10.82 -7.88
C CYS A 262 -2.08 10.72 -8.98
N GLU A 263 -2.26 11.41 -10.11
CA GLU A 263 -1.22 11.51 -11.16
C GLU A 263 0.06 12.12 -10.62
N LEU A 264 -0.05 13.20 -9.83
CA LEU A 264 1.10 13.86 -9.20
C LEU A 264 1.76 12.96 -8.13
N PHE A 265 0.96 12.17 -7.41
CA PHE A 265 1.44 11.26 -6.36
C PHE A 265 2.19 10.05 -6.92
N LEU A 266 1.59 9.36 -7.90
CA LEU A 266 2.12 8.11 -8.45
C LEU A 266 3.21 8.36 -9.52
N GLY A 267 3.35 9.60 -10.00
CA GLY A 267 4.35 9.99 -10.98
C GLY A 267 4.18 9.28 -12.33
N GLU A 268 5.29 9.06 -13.05
CA GLU A 268 5.30 8.38 -14.36
C GLU A 268 4.90 6.89 -14.32
N GLN A 269 4.49 6.33 -13.17
CA GLN A 269 4.03 4.94 -13.10
C GLN A 269 2.75 4.65 -13.91
N GLY A 270 2.09 5.71 -14.38
CA GLY A 270 0.98 5.68 -15.34
C GLY A 270 1.38 5.61 -16.82
N ASP A 271 2.67 5.57 -17.20
CA ASP A 271 3.10 5.73 -18.60
C ASP A 271 2.93 4.46 -19.48
N GLY A 272 1.86 3.70 -19.22
CA GLY A 272 1.36 2.68 -20.14
C GLY A 272 0.16 3.23 -20.91
N LYS A 273 0.09 3.00 -22.22
CA LYS A 273 -1.00 3.48 -23.12
C LYS A 273 -2.44 3.13 -22.70
N HIS A 274 -2.63 2.26 -21.69
CA HIS A 274 -3.93 1.91 -21.10
C HIS A 274 -4.01 2.17 -19.59
N LYS A 275 -3.01 2.80 -18.98
CA LYS A 275 -3.00 3.05 -17.53
C LYS A 275 -3.56 4.44 -17.25
N GLN A 276 -4.67 4.48 -16.55
CA GLN A 276 -5.26 5.71 -16.03
C GLN A 276 -5.02 5.76 -14.53
N VAL A 277 -4.77 6.96 -14.02
CA VAL A 277 -4.62 7.19 -12.59
C VAL A 277 -5.90 7.83 -12.09
N VAL A 278 -6.57 7.18 -11.14
CA VAL A 278 -7.87 7.64 -10.64
C VAL A 278 -7.89 7.76 -9.13
N CYS A 279 -8.68 8.71 -8.65
CA CYS A 279 -9.05 8.87 -7.27
C CYS A 279 -10.44 8.25 -7.04
N ARG A 280 -10.53 7.20 -6.23
CA ARG A 280 -11.80 6.52 -5.95
C ARG A 280 -11.90 6.01 -4.52
N PRO A 281 -13.11 5.76 -3.99
CA PRO A 281 -13.31 5.18 -2.66
C PRO A 281 -12.54 3.87 -2.50
N GLN A 282 -11.83 3.71 -1.39
CA GLN A 282 -11.17 2.46 -1.02
C GLN A 282 -12.12 1.60 -0.17
N PRO A 283 -12.15 0.28 -0.40
CA PRO A 283 -13.00 -0.66 0.35
C PRO A 283 -12.54 -0.89 1.80
#